data_AF-A0A9X0CVM2-F1
#
_entry.id   AF-A0A9X0CVM2-F1
#
_cell.length_a   1.000
_cell.length_b   1.000
_cell.length_c   1.000
_cell.angle_alpha   90.00
_cell.angle_beta   90.00
_cell.angle_gamma   90.00
#
_symmetry.space_group_name_H-M   'P 1'
#
loop_
_entity.id
_entity.type
_entity.pdbx_description
1 polymer ?
#
loop_
_entity_poly.entity_id
_entity_poly.type
_entity_poly.pdbx_seq_one_letter_code
_entity_poly.pdbx_strand_id
1 'polypeptide(L)'
;MAMENALLKEKVSNLEKKLAASVKEKAFNRGKAFSSLSPSRRDTESKKSEIFCFLYLKGFPQTGQHSEWMVMKDQLCQKINAGQATVQPIESEDEKIKKVLLAKDNALLNDAGYHELKMVPGSGLPSLSKLKKERKRQNAAIPIEPIHTEKEGHEQLTSCMKSIFQEMKDLERNGLDYNGRHFKIEWLVCSDWKFLAILLGLSGARAKYFCIWCRCSKEQILDFLINSWDISRNHEEIPALLQKKKQKKECFGHNNEPLIHVPFDRVVVDTLQPLSKNNGKLLNQVFL
;
A
#
# COMPACT_ATOMS: atom_id res chain seq x y z
N MET A 1 -30.25 -27.38 -12.46
CA MET A 1 -30.13 -26.37 -11.38
C MET A 1 -28.94 -26.58 -10.43
N ALA A 2 -28.85 -27.65 -9.62
CA ALA A 2 -27.70 -27.81 -8.70
C ALA A 2 -26.36 -28.11 -9.42
N MET A 3 -26.40 -28.92 -10.48
CA MET A 3 -25.20 -29.32 -11.24
C MET A 3 -24.63 -28.18 -12.11
N GLU A 4 -25.48 -27.31 -12.66
CA GLU A 4 -25.05 -26.12 -13.43
C GLU A 4 -24.43 -25.04 -12.56
N ASN A 5 -24.90 -24.88 -11.32
CA ASN A 5 -24.31 -23.95 -10.36
C ASN A 5 -22.91 -24.40 -9.89
N ALA A 6 -22.67 -25.71 -9.82
CA ALA A 6 -21.35 -26.26 -9.52
C ALA A 6 -20.37 -26.00 -10.68
N LEU A 7 -20.81 -26.24 -11.92
CA LEU A 7 -20.01 -26.00 -13.12
C LEU A 7 -19.68 -24.51 -13.32
N LEU A 8 -20.59 -23.60 -12.97
CA LEU A 8 -20.34 -22.16 -13.00
C LEU A 8 -19.31 -21.73 -11.95
N LYS A 9 -19.41 -22.24 -10.71
CA LYS A 9 -18.45 -21.94 -9.63
C LYS A 9 -17.04 -22.41 -9.98
N GLU A 10 -16.92 -23.58 -10.60
CA GLU A 10 -15.65 -24.12 -11.07
C GLU A 10 -15.02 -23.27 -12.19
N LYS A 11 -15.85 -22.82 -13.15
CA LYS A 11 -15.41 -21.93 -14.23
C LYS A 11 -14.94 -20.56 -13.71
N VAL A 12 -15.63 -19.99 -12.72
CA VAL A 12 -15.23 -18.72 -12.08
C VAL A 12 -13.92 -18.87 -11.33
N SER A 13 -13.76 -19.94 -10.53
CA SER A 13 -12.51 -20.21 -9.81
C SER A 13 -11.31 -20.41 -10.75
N ASN A 14 -11.52 -21.07 -11.90
CA ASN A 14 -10.47 -21.23 -12.90
C ASN A 14 -10.10 -19.92 -13.62
N LEU A 15 -11.05 -19.01 -13.81
CA LEU A 15 -10.78 -17.68 -14.37
C LEU A 15 -10.02 -16.79 -13.38
N GLU A 16 -10.38 -16.83 -12.10
CA GLU A 16 -9.66 -16.11 -11.03
C GLU A 16 -8.21 -16.59 -10.90
N LYS A 17 -7.98 -17.91 -10.97
CA LYS A 17 -6.63 -18.48 -10.96
C LYS A 17 -5.81 -18.08 -12.19
N LYS A 18 -6.42 -18.05 -13.38
CA LYS A 18 -5.75 -17.58 -14.61
C LYS A 18 -5.43 -16.09 -14.57
N LEU A 19 -6.31 -15.28 -13.99
CA LEU A 19 -6.08 -13.85 -13.81
C LEU A 19 -4.95 -13.58 -12.81
N ALA A 20 -4.95 -14.29 -11.67
CA ALA A 20 -3.87 -14.19 -10.68
C ALA A 20 -2.50 -14.63 -11.24
N ALA A 21 -2.47 -15.69 -12.07
CA ALA A 21 -1.27 -16.13 -12.75
C ALA A 21 -0.76 -15.11 -13.78
N SER A 22 -1.65 -14.52 -14.59
CA SER A 22 -1.26 -13.47 -15.56
C SER A 22 -0.77 -12.19 -14.87
N VAL A 23 -1.28 -11.86 -13.68
CA VAL A 23 -0.82 -10.72 -12.89
C VAL A 23 0.58 -10.98 -12.30
N LYS A 24 0.84 -12.20 -11.80
CA LYS A 24 2.18 -12.60 -11.33
C LYS A 24 3.23 -12.61 -12.45
N GLU A 25 2.88 -13.10 -13.64
CA GLU A 25 3.79 -13.15 -14.79
C GLU A 25 4.12 -11.74 -15.34
N LYS A 26 3.16 -10.80 -15.27
CA LYS A 26 3.38 -9.40 -15.66
C LYS A 26 4.18 -8.59 -14.62
N ALA A 27 4.14 -8.97 -13.34
CA ALA A 27 4.96 -8.39 -12.30
C ALA A 27 6.45 -8.78 -12.43
N PHE A 28 6.73 -9.99 -12.95
CA PHE A 28 8.09 -10.51 -13.14
C PHE A 28 8.88 -9.79 -14.26
N ASN A 29 8.21 -9.17 -15.24
CA ASN A 29 8.84 -8.63 -16.45
C ASN A 29 9.03 -7.09 -16.51
N ARG A 30 8.96 -6.36 -15.39
CA ARG A 30 9.09 -4.88 -15.41
C ARG A 30 10.28 -4.34 -14.62
N GLY A 31 11.48 -4.64 -15.12
CA GLY A 31 12.73 -3.95 -14.75
C GLY A 31 13.02 -2.72 -15.63
N LYS A 32 12.09 -1.77 -15.79
CA LYS A 32 12.36 -0.49 -16.49
C LYS A 32 11.81 0.72 -15.72
N ALA A 33 12.60 1.78 -15.71
CA ALA A 33 12.37 3.01 -14.97
C ALA A 33 11.03 3.68 -15.32
N PHE A 34 10.34 4.14 -14.27
CA PHE A 34 8.98 4.70 -14.27
C PHE A 34 8.83 6.02 -15.08
N SER A 35 9.94 6.65 -15.49
CA SER A 35 9.93 7.98 -16.14
C SER A 35 9.93 7.96 -17.68
N SER A 36 9.87 6.79 -18.33
CA SER A 36 9.95 6.72 -19.81
C SER A 36 8.80 6.00 -20.52
N LEU A 37 7.73 5.63 -19.81
CA LEU A 37 6.57 4.98 -20.43
C LEU A 37 5.48 6.02 -20.74
N SER A 38 5.56 6.66 -21.90
CA SER A 38 4.35 7.14 -22.57
C SER A 38 3.54 5.91 -22.99
N PRO A 39 2.24 5.81 -22.64
CA PRO A 39 1.43 4.65 -23.03
C PRO A 39 1.34 4.58 -24.55
N SER A 40 1.68 3.42 -25.12
CA SER A 40 1.41 3.17 -26.53
C SER A 40 -0.11 3.17 -26.75
N ARG A 41 -0.58 3.68 -27.91
CA ARG A 41 -2.02 3.76 -28.26
C ARG A 41 -2.80 2.44 -28.11
N ARG A 42 -2.12 1.29 -28.10
CA ARG A 42 -2.75 -0.04 -27.91
C ARG A 42 -3.07 -0.37 -26.44
N ASP A 43 -2.36 0.22 -25.46
CA ASP A 43 -2.63 0.01 -24.03
C ASP A 43 -3.83 0.82 -23.50
N THR A 44 -4.21 1.89 -24.21
CA THR A 44 -5.33 2.75 -23.82
C THR A 44 -6.69 2.12 -24.05
N GLU A 45 -6.87 1.30 -25.09
CA GLU A 45 -8.15 0.61 -25.36
C GLU A 45 -8.43 -0.52 -24.36
N SER A 46 -7.42 -1.36 -24.07
CA SER A 46 -7.55 -2.46 -23.10
C SER A 46 -7.88 -1.96 -21.68
N LYS A 47 -7.30 -0.82 -21.27
CA LYS A 47 -7.58 -0.20 -19.97
C LYS A 47 -8.95 0.47 -19.93
N LYS A 48 -9.39 1.07 -21.06
CA LYS A 48 -10.75 1.62 -21.19
C LYS A 48 -11.78 0.50 -21.02
N SER A 49 -11.59 -0.66 -21.65
CA SER A 49 -12.50 -1.82 -21.50
C SER A 49 -12.57 -2.37 -20.07
N GLU A 50 -11.46 -2.46 -19.35
CA GLU A 50 -11.45 -2.93 -17.94
C GLU A 50 -12.19 -1.96 -17.01
N ILE A 51 -12.01 -0.66 -17.22
CA ILE A 51 -12.68 0.39 -16.45
C ILE A 51 -14.19 0.41 -16.75
N PHE A 52 -14.59 0.22 -18.01
CA PHE A 52 -16.00 0.10 -18.37
C PHE A 52 -16.67 -1.14 -17.77
N CYS A 53 -15.99 -2.29 -17.75
CA CYS A 53 -16.48 -3.49 -17.05
C CYS A 53 -16.65 -3.25 -15.55
N PHE A 54 -15.70 -2.56 -14.90
CA PHE A 54 -15.80 -2.22 -13.48
C PHE A 54 -16.99 -1.30 -13.18
N LEU A 55 -17.22 -0.27 -14.00
CA LEU A 55 -18.35 0.65 -13.83
C LEU A 55 -19.70 -0.05 -14.08
N TYR A 56 -19.79 -0.94 -15.06
CA TYR A 56 -20.99 -1.72 -15.32
C TYR A 56 -21.34 -2.67 -14.16
N LEU A 57 -20.33 -3.38 -13.60
CA LEU A 57 -20.48 -4.25 -12.43
C LEU A 57 -20.92 -3.52 -11.15
N LYS A 58 -20.87 -2.17 -11.14
CA LYS A 58 -21.28 -1.32 -10.03
C LYS A 58 -22.61 -0.58 -10.28
N GLY A 59 -23.35 -0.95 -11.33
CA GLY A 59 -24.73 -0.48 -11.55
C GLY A 59 -24.87 0.80 -12.35
N PHE A 60 -23.83 1.26 -13.05
CA PHE A 60 -23.91 2.44 -13.91
C PHE A 60 -24.47 2.06 -15.29
N PRO A 61 -25.58 2.66 -15.76
CA PRO A 61 -26.21 2.29 -17.04
C PRO A 61 -25.44 2.83 -18.26
N GLN A 62 -25.58 2.15 -19.40
CA GLN A 62 -25.13 2.63 -20.72
C GLN A 62 -26.25 2.55 -21.76
N THR A 63 -26.37 3.57 -22.59
CA THR A 63 -27.20 3.60 -23.80
C THR A 63 -26.33 3.63 -25.06
N GLY A 64 -26.32 2.52 -25.82
CA GLY A 64 -25.92 2.39 -27.24
C GLY A 64 -24.42 2.40 -27.53
N GLN A 65 -23.85 1.74 -28.54
CA GLN A 65 -24.36 0.82 -29.57
C GLN A 65 -23.10 0.09 -30.12
N HIS A 66 -22.93 -1.20 -29.85
CA HIS A 66 -21.91 -2.03 -30.50
C HIS A 66 -22.52 -3.42 -30.73
N SER A 67 -22.51 -3.90 -31.97
CA SER A 67 -23.33 -5.03 -32.43
C SER A 67 -22.96 -6.37 -31.79
N GLU A 68 -21.69 -6.61 -31.48
CA GLU A 68 -21.24 -7.81 -30.75
C GLU A 68 -21.69 -7.82 -29.28
N TRP A 69 -21.98 -6.64 -28.71
CA TRP A 69 -22.48 -6.50 -27.34
C TRP A 69 -23.98 -6.78 -27.22
N MET A 70 -24.78 -6.62 -28.29
CA MET A 70 -26.22 -6.92 -28.22
C MET A 70 -26.48 -8.40 -27.91
N VAL A 71 -25.63 -9.31 -28.40
CA VAL A 71 -25.76 -10.75 -28.11
C VAL A 71 -25.44 -11.08 -26.65
N MET A 72 -24.42 -10.44 -26.05
CA MET A 72 -24.12 -10.60 -24.62
C MET A 72 -25.11 -9.87 -23.72
N LYS A 73 -25.65 -8.73 -24.16
CA LYS A 73 -26.71 -7.98 -23.49
C LYS A 73 -28.01 -8.78 -23.45
N ASP A 74 -28.40 -9.45 -24.52
CA ASP A 74 -29.61 -10.28 -24.54
C ASP A 74 -29.47 -11.53 -23.67
N GLN A 75 -28.30 -12.17 -23.67
CA GLN A 75 -27.99 -13.29 -22.76
C GLN A 75 -27.97 -12.88 -21.28
N LEU A 76 -27.61 -11.63 -20.98
CA LEU A 76 -27.57 -11.09 -19.61
C LEU A 76 -28.94 -10.52 -19.17
N CYS A 77 -29.70 -9.90 -20.09
CA CYS A 77 -31.08 -9.47 -19.86
C CYS A 77 -32.01 -10.68 -19.61
N GLN A 78 -31.79 -11.80 -20.30
CA GLN A 78 -32.50 -13.06 -20.01
C GLN A 78 -32.18 -13.59 -18.60
N LYS A 79 -30.96 -13.36 -18.08
CA LYS A 79 -30.56 -13.73 -16.71
C LYS A 79 -31.11 -12.77 -15.64
N ILE A 80 -31.31 -11.49 -15.98
CA ILE A 80 -31.88 -10.47 -15.07
C ILE A 80 -33.40 -10.62 -14.98
N ASN A 81 -34.08 -10.91 -16.08
CA ASN A 81 -35.52 -11.18 -16.12
C ASN A 81 -35.91 -12.49 -15.40
N ALA A 82 -34.94 -13.32 -15.02
CA ALA A 82 -35.12 -14.48 -14.15
C ALA A 82 -35.24 -14.12 -12.64
N GLY A 83 -35.42 -12.83 -12.31
CA GLY A 83 -36.24 -12.45 -11.17
C GLY A 83 -35.53 -12.12 -9.85
N GLN A 84 -34.36 -11.48 -9.85
CA GLN A 84 -33.79 -10.91 -8.60
C GLN A 84 -32.94 -9.66 -8.85
N ALA A 85 -33.55 -8.46 -8.84
CA ALA A 85 -32.88 -7.23 -8.40
C ALA A 85 -33.90 -6.10 -8.17
N THR A 86 -34.09 -5.74 -6.90
CA THR A 86 -34.77 -4.52 -6.44
C THR A 86 -33.93 -3.28 -6.77
N VAL A 87 -34.54 -2.29 -7.40
CA VAL A 87 -34.00 -0.95 -7.69
C VAL A 87 -33.57 -0.26 -6.38
N GLN A 88 -32.28 0.11 -6.25
CA GLN A 88 -31.78 0.87 -5.11
C GLN A 88 -32.00 2.39 -5.27
N PRO A 89 -32.10 3.16 -4.16
CA PRO A 89 -32.55 4.54 -4.14
C PRO A 89 -31.60 5.51 -4.86
N ILE A 90 -32.14 6.66 -5.26
CA ILE A 90 -31.42 7.78 -5.89
C ILE A 90 -30.19 8.15 -5.03
N GLU A 91 -28.99 7.79 -5.50
CA GLU A 91 -27.74 8.09 -4.79
C GLU A 91 -27.53 9.61 -4.70
N SER A 92 -27.17 10.11 -3.52
CA SER A 92 -26.80 11.52 -3.38
C SER A 92 -25.53 11.81 -4.19
N GLU A 93 -25.47 12.99 -4.81
CA GLU A 93 -24.34 13.40 -5.66
C GLU A 93 -22.99 13.36 -4.89
N ASP A 94 -23.01 13.63 -3.59
CA ASP A 94 -21.82 13.56 -2.72
C ASP A 94 -21.31 12.13 -2.52
N GLU A 95 -22.22 11.17 -2.38
CA GLU A 95 -21.86 9.76 -2.23
C GLU A 95 -21.28 9.20 -3.54
N LYS A 96 -21.87 9.60 -4.66
CA LYS A 96 -21.37 9.30 -6.01
C LYS A 96 -19.95 9.85 -6.23
N ILE A 97 -19.69 11.10 -5.82
CA ILE A 97 -18.34 11.70 -5.89
C ILE A 97 -17.33 10.87 -5.09
N LYS A 98 -17.66 10.45 -3.85
CA LYS A 98 -16.78 9.64 -3.02
C LYS A 98 -16.48 8.27 -3.65
N LYS A 99 -17.50 7.57 -4.17
CA LYS A 99 -17.33 6.28 -4.86
C LYS A 99 -16.45 6.40 -6.10
N VAL A 100 -16.65 7.44 -6.90
CA VAL A 100 -15.83 7.69 -8.10
C VAL A 100 -14.39 8.06 -7.74
N LEU A 101 -14.18 8.84 -6.67
CA LEU A 101 -12.84 9.17 -6.19
C LEU A 101 -12.09 7.91 -5.73
N LEU A 102 -12.75 7.05 -4.95
CA LEU A 102 -12.19 5.76 -4.53
C LEU A 102 -11.86 4.85 -5.72
N ALA A 103 -12.74 4.78 -6.72
CA ALA A 103 -12.50 4.00 -7.93
C ALA A 103 -11.30 4.53 -8.73
N LYS A 104 -11.16 5.86 -8.83
CA LYS A 104 -10.02 6.51 -9.48
C LYS A 104 -8.70 6.17 -8.78
N ASP A 105 -8.68 6.17 -7.45
CA ASP A 105 -7.48 5.86 -6.66
C ASP A 105 -7.12 4.37 -6.74
N ASN A 106 -8.11 3.48 -6.63
CA ASN A 106 -7.90 2.03 -6.78
C ASN A 106 -7.40 1.64 -8.18
N ALA A 107 -7.83 2.38 -9.21
CA ALA A 107 -7.40 2.15 -10.60
C ALA A 107 -6.08 2.88 -10.95
N LEU A 108 -5.48 3.62 -10.00
CA LEU A 108 -4.30 4.48 -10.24
C LEU A 108 -4.48 5.42 -11.43
N LEU A 109 -5.70 5.93 -11.61
CA LEU A 109 -6.08 6.72 -12.78
C LEU A 109 -5.73 8.20 -12.55
N ASN A 110 -4.97 8.78 -13.47
CA ASN A 110 -4.61 10.20 -13.40
C ASN A 110 -5.77 11.12 -13.85
N ASP A 111 -5.60 12.43 -13.66
CA ASP A 111 -6.60 13.44 -14.04
C ASP A 111 -6.94 13.42 -15.54
N ALA A 112 -5.94 13.18 -16.40
CA ALA A 112 -6.13 13.13 -17.85
C ALA A 112 -6.98 11.92 -18.27
N GLY A 113 -6.65 10.73 -17.77
CA GLY A 113 -7.39 9.51 -18.03
C GLY A 113 -8.83 9.59 -17.50
N TYR A 114 -9.03 10.20 -16.33
CA TYR A 114 -10.37 10.47 -15.83
C TYR A 114 -11.16 11.43 -16.73
N HIS A 115 -10.49 12.47 -17.24
CA HIS A 115 -11.11 13.44 -18.14
C HIS A 115 -11.60 12.78 -19.42
N GLU A 116 -10.79 11.90 -20.03
CA GLU A 116 -11.18 11.12 -21.21
C GLU A 116 -12.44 10.28 -20.96
N LEU A 117 -12.51 9.57 -19.83
CA LEU A 117 -13.70 8.77 -19.46
C LEU A 117 -14.94 9.62 -19.27
N LYS A 118 -14.78 10.81 -18.68
CA LYS A 118 -15.88 11.75 -18.49
C LYS A 118 -16.43 12.25 -19.83
N MET A 119 -15.58 12.43 -20.84
CA MET A 119 -15.99 12.90 -22.17
C MET A 119 -16.80 11.89 -22.97
N VAL A 120 -16.93 10.66 -22.48
CA VAL A 120 -17.80 9.66 -23.09
C VAL A 120 -19.26 10.09 -22.89
N PRO A 121 -20.05 10.20 -23.97
CA PRO A 121 -21.46 10.56 -23.89
C PRO A 121 -22.22 9.62 -22.95
N GLY A 122 -23.04 10.18 -22.04
CA GLY A 122 -23.81 9.39 -21.09
C GLY A 122 -23.01 8.78 -19.93
N SER A 123 -21.72 9.14 -19.76
CA SER A 123 -20.88 8.60 -18.67
C SER A 123 -21.44 8.85 -17.27
N GLY A 124 -22.25 9.91 -17.10
CA GLY A 124 -22.80 10.29 -15.80
C GLY A 124 -21.75 10.62 -14.74
N LEU A 125 -20.48 10.79 -15.13
CA LEU A 125 -19.36 10.96 -14.20
C LEU A 125 -19.31 12.40 -13.65
N PRO A 126 -19.02 12.59 -12.35
CA PRO A 126 -18.84 13.91 -11.75
C PRO A 126 -17.74 14.73 -12.42
N SER A 127 -17.80 16.06 -12.26
CA SER A 127 -16.73 16.92 -12.77
C SER A 127 -15.42 16.69 -12.00
N LEU A 128 -14.29 16.84 -12.70
CA LEU A 128 -12.97 16.74 -12.06
C LEU A 128 -12.80 17.77 -10.94
N SER A 129 -13.40 18.96 -11.07
CA SER A 129 -13.40 19.99 -10.03
C SER A 129 -14.09 19.52 -8.74
N LYS A 130 -15.25 18.84 -8.85
CA LYS A 130 -15.95 18.25 -7.70
C LYS A 130 -15.09 17.20 -7.00
N LEU A 131 -14.43 16.31 -7.76
CA LEU A 131 -13.50 15.32 -7.20
C LEU A 131 -12.31 15.96 -6.49
N LYS A 132 -11.71 17.01 -7.07
CA LYS A 132 -10.60 17.75 -6.45
C LYS A 132 -11.02 18.44 -5.15
N LYS A 133 -12.21 19.04 -5.14
CA LYS A 133 -12.79 19.66 -3.93
C LYS A 133 -13.00 18.62 -2.83
N GLU A 134 -13.56 17.47 -3.17
CA GLU A 134 -13.75 16.37 -2.21
C GLU A 134 -12.41 15.83 -1.72
N ARG A 135 -11.42 15.63 -2.59
CA ARG A 135 -10.06 15.24 -2.18
C ARG A 135 -9.44 16.24 -1.21
N LYS A 136 -9.55 17.55 -1.50
CA LYS A 136 -9.06 18.59 -0.60
C LYS A 136 -9.76 18.53 0.76
N ARG A 137 -11.07 18.28 0.77
CA ARG A 137 -11.86 18.09 2.01
C ARG A 137 -11.40 16.87 2.80
N GLN A 138 -11.16 15.73 2.14
CA GLN A 138 -10.65 14.51 2.77
C GLN A 138 -9.23 14.70 3.31
N ASN A 139 -8.34 15.33 2.54
CA ASN A 139 -6.97 15.64 3.00
C ASN A 139 -6.96 16.62 4.17
N ALA A 140 -7.95 17.51 4.28
CA ALA A 140 -8.08 18.41 5.42
C ALA A 140 -8.56 17.70 6.70
N ALA A 141 -9.13 16.49 6.59
CA ALA A 141 -9.56 15.72 7.76
C ALA A 141 -8.39 15.14 8.56
N ILE A 142 -7.23 14.95 7.91
CA ILE A 142 -5.98 14.52 8.54
C ILE A 142 -4.96 15.65 8.32
N PRO A 143 -4.86 16.63 9.23
CA PRO A 143 -3.88 17.69 9.10
C PRO A 143 -2.47 17.08 9.17
N ILE A 144 -1.77 17.12 8.04
CA ILE A 144 -0.34 16.80 7.99
C ILE A 144 0.39 18.09 8.31
N GLU A 145 0.81 18.24 9.57
CA GLU A 145 1.64 19.37 9.96
C GLU A 145 3.08 19.11 9.50
N PRO A 146 3.68 20.01 8.69
CA PRO A 146 5.07 19.88 8.31
C PRO A 146 5.94 20.01 9.56
N ILE A 147 6.73 18.97 9.84
CA ILE A 147 7.76 19.03 10.88
C ILE A 147 8.90 19.89 10.35
N HIS A 148 8.97 21.15 10.80
CA HIS A 148 10.06 22.07 10.46
C HIS A 148 11.29 21.77 11.31
N THR A 149 12.02 20.71 10.96
CA THR A 149 13.32 20.38 11.57
C THR A 149 14.44 20.49 10.55
N GLU A 150 15.48 21.25 10.86
CA GLU A 150 16.69 21.33 10.01
C GLU A 150 17.52 20.03 10.05
N LYS A 151 17.27 19.15 11.03
CA LYS A 151 18.02 17.91 11.25
C LYS A 151 17.12 16.74 11.63
N GLU A 152 17.30 15.63 10.92
CA GLU A 152 16.73 14.31 11.25
C GLU A 152 17.62 13.63 12.31
N GLY A 153 17.32 13.86 13.58
CA GLY A 153 18.01 13.23 14.70
C GLY A 153 17.04 12.65 15.72
N HIS A 154 17.53 11.73 16.55
CA HIS A 154 16.70 11.00 17.52
C HIS A 154 15.98 11.95 18.49
N GLU A 155 16.67 12.96 19.01
CA GLU A 155 16.10 13.96 19.92
C GLU A 155 15.03 14.83 19.24
N GLN A 156 15.29 15.26 17.99
CA GLN A 156 14.34 16.06 17.21
C GLN A 156 13.07 15.26 16.91
N LEU A 157 13.19 14.00 16.47
CA LEU A 157 12.05 13.12 16.24
C LEU A 157 11.28 12.87 17.54
N THR A 158 11.99 12.65 18.65
CA THR A 158 11.36 12.46 19.98
C THR A 158 10.49 13.66 20.35
N SER A 159 11.00 14.88 20.12
CA SER A 159 10.28 16.11 20.44
C SER A 159 9.08 16.34 19.51
N CYS A 160 9.30 16.30 18.20
CA CYS A 160 8.29 16.65 17.21
C CYS A 160 7.18 15.60 17.04
N MET A 161 7.48 14.32 17.28
CA MET A 161 6.52 13.22 17.08
C MET A 161 6.00 12.64 18.40
N LYS A 162 6.24 13.31 19.53
CA LYS A 162 5.86 12.84 20.86
C LYS A 162 4.38 12.48 20.98
N SER A 163 3.50 13.37 20.50
CA SER A 163 2.05 13.17 20.52
C SER A 163 1.64 11.94 19.71
N ILE A 164 2.17 11.81 18.49
CA ILE A 164 1.91 10.67 17.62
C ILE A 164 2.32 9.36 18.30
N PHE A 165 3.52 9.30 18.90
CA PHE A 165 3.95 8.08 19.60
C PHE A 165 3.11 7.76 20.84
N GLN A 166 2.56 8.77 21.52
CA GLN A 166 1.63 8.57 22.63
C GLN A 166 0.29 8.00 22.13
N GLU A 167 -0.26 8.56 21.06
CA GLU A 167 -1.48 8.05 20.42
C GLU A 167 -1.31 6.63 19.90
N MET A 168 -0.17 6.30 19.28
CA MET A 168 0.12 4.94 18.84
C MET A 168 0.11 3.94 20.00
N LYS A 169 0.71 4.31 21.13
CA LYS A 169 0.73 3.49 22.35
C LYS A 169 -0.66 3.35 22.98
N ASP A 170 -1.46 4.41 22.93
CA ASP A 170 -2.83 4.39 23.42
C ASP A 170 -3.69 3.44 22.60
N LEU A 171 -3.64 3.56 21.27
CA LEU A 171 -4.35 2.68 20.33
C LEU A 171 -3.92 1.21 20.43
N GLU A 172 -2.63 0.96 20.66
CA GLU A 172 -2.11 -0.40 20.85
C GLU A 172 -2.65 -1.05 22.13
N ARG A 173 -2.79 -0.27 23.22
CA ARG A 173 -3.26 -0.76 24.53
C ARG A 173 -4.77 -0.86 24.60
N ASN A 174 -5.45 0.18 24.13
CA ASN A 174 -6.88 0.37 24.32
C ASN A 174 -7.69 -0.05 23.10
N GLY A 175 -7.06 -0.33 21.97
CA GLY A 175 -7.76 -0.63 20.73
C GLY A 175 -8.53 0.56 20.18
N LEU A 176 -9.45 0.28 19.25
CA LEU A 176 -10.33 1.26 18.63
C LEU A 176 -11.76 0.74 18.61
N ASP A 177 -12.69 1.52 19.16
CA ASP A 177 -14.13 1.22 19.05
C ASP A 177 -14.74 1.93 17.85
N TYR A 178 -15.32 1.15 16.94
CA TYR A 178 -15.99 1.68 15.76
C TYR A 178 -17.25 0.87 15.45
N ASN A 179 -18.40 1.57 15.35
CA ASN A 179 -19.72 0.97 15.08
C ASN A 179 -20.08 -0.19 16.03
N GLY A 180 -19.81 -0.02 17.34
CA GLY A 180 -20.09 -1.03 18.36
C GLY A 180 -19.20 -2.28 18.29
N ARG A 181 -18.12 -2.24 17.51
CA ARG A 181 -17.10 -3.29 17.47
C ARG A 181 -15.78 -2.75 17.98
N HIS A 182 -15.10 -3.58 18.76
CA HIS A 182 -13.78 -3.30 19.29
C HIS A 182 -12.71 -3.92 18.40
N PHE A 183 -11.73 -3.11 18.00
CA PHE A 183 -10.61 -3.53 17.16
C PHE A 183 -9.31 -3.44 17.94
N LYS A 184 -8.60 -4.56 18.06
CA LYS A 184 -7.22 -4.57 18.53
C LYS A 184 -6.30 -4.03 17.42
N ILE A 185 -5.41 -3.12 17.78
CA ILE A 185 -4.47 -2.51 16.84
C ILE A 185 -3.11 -3.19 16.96
N GLU A 186 -2.53 -3.56 15.82
CA GLU A 186 -1.14 -4.01 15.71
C GLU A 186 -0.42 -3.14 14.68
N TRP A 187 0.78 -2.69 15.03
CA TRP A 187 1.56 -1.81 14.16
C TRP A 187 2.53 -2.59 13.28
N LEU A 188 2.51 -2.27 11.99
CA LEU A 188 3.57 -2.59 11.02
C LEU A 188 4.24 -1.27 10.63
N VAL A 189 5.57 -1.23 10.65
CA VAL A 189 6.32 0.00 10.36
C VAL A 189 7.11 -0.18 9.08
N CYS A 190 6.88 0.71 8.12
CA CYS A 190 7.60 0.74 6.86
C CYS A 190 8.13 2.15 6.62
N SER A 191 9.44 2.28 6.39
CA SER A 191 10.08 3.54 6.06
C SER A 191 11.47 3.30 5.48
N ASP A 192 12.16 4.36 5.06
CA ASP A 192 13.53 4.26 4.62
C ASP A 192 14.46 3.79 5.75
N TRP A 193 15.56 3.15 5.35
CA TRP A 193 16.50 2.55 6.29
C TRP A 193 17.03 3.55 7.34
N LYS A 194 17.30 4.80 6.94
CA LYS A 194 17.91 5.81 7.82
C LYS A 194 16.89 6.25 8.87
N PHE A 195 15.64 6.50 8.46
CA PHE A 195 14.57 6.82 9.38
C PHE A 195 14.30 5.68 10.37
N LEU A 196 14.22 4.43 9.90
CA LEU A 196 14.06 3.26 10.77
C LEU A 196 15.20 3.11 11.76
N ALA A 197 16.45 3.33 11.34
CA ALA A 197 17.59 3.26 12.23
C ALA A 197 17.50 4.31 13.35
N ILE A 198 17.08 5.55 13.04
CA ILE A 198 16.86 6.58 14.06
C ILE A 198 15.72 6.18 14.99
N LEU A 199 14.59 5.74 14.42
CA LEU A 199 13.38 5.37 15.15
C LEU A 199 13.60 4.22 16.14
N LEU A 200 14.45 3.25 15.77
CA LEU A 200 14.84 2.10 16.60
C LEU A 200 16.07 2.37 17.49
N GLY A 201 16.59 3.60 17.48
CA GLY A 201 17.73 4.00 18.31
C GLY A 201 19.05 3.36 17.89
N LEU A 202 19.20 2.95 16.63
CA LEU A 202 20.40 2.32 16.07
C LEU A 202 21.41 3.35 15.53
N SER A 203 22.60 2.85 15.24
CA SER A 203 23.67 3.61 14.58
C SER A 203 23.43 3.68 13.08
N GLY A 204 24.04 4.69 12.43
CA GLY A 204 23.93 4.86 10.98
C GLY A 204 24.58 3.72 10.17
N ALA A 205 24.29 3.68 8.86
CA ALA A 205 24.63 2.56 7.97
C ALA A 205 26.13 2.25 7.89
N ARG A 206 26.97 3.20 8.29
CA ARG A 206 28.43 3.05 8.30
C ARG A 206 28.96 2.36 9.55
N ALA A 207 28.15 2.12 10.58
CA ALA A 207 28.58 1.47 11.81
C ALA A 207 28.95 -0.01 11.59
N LYS A 208 29.76 -0.58 12.49
CA LYS A 208 30.11 -2.01 12.51
C LYS A 208 28.85 -2.88 12.49
N TYR A 209 27.91 -2.56 13.37
CA TYR A 209 26.59 -3.20 13.47
C TYR A 209 25.52 -2.24 12.96
N PHE A 210 25.09 -2.44 11.71
CA PHE A 210 24.12 -1.55 11.07
C PHE A 210 22.76 -2.24 10.83
N CYS A 211 22.71 -3.57 10.76
CA CYS A 211 21.47 -4.26 10.39
C CYS A 211 20.34 -3.94 11.39
N ILE A 212 19.16 -3.66 10.83
CA ILE A 212 17.95 -3.35 11.58
C ILE A 212 17.44 -4.59 12.31
N TRP A 213 17.54 -5.78 11.72
CA TRP A 213 16.95 -7.01 12.28
C TRP A 213 17.91 -7.82 13.13
N CYS A 214 19.20 -7.82 12.79
CA CYS A 214 20.18 -8.69 13.43
C CYS A 214 21.44 -7.94 13.88
N ARG A 215 22.32 -8.64 14.61
CA ARG A 215 23.58 -8.12 15.15
C ARG A 215 24.79 -8.49 14.27
N CYS A 216 24.59 -8.65 12.97
CA CYS A 216 25.69 -8.90 12.05
C CYS A 216 26.66 -7.72 12.02
N SER A 217 27.96 -8.01 12.05
CA SER A 217 28.99 -7.03 11.74
C SER A 217 29.23 -6.94 10.24
N LYS A 218 29.82 -5.84 9.78
CA LYS A 218 30.22 -5.69 8.37
C LYS A 218 31.15 -6.81 7.90
N GLU A 219 32.04 -7.27 8.77
CA GLU A 219 32.97 -8.34 8.46
C GLU A 219 32.21 -9.66 8.24
N GLN A 220 31.20 -9.93 9.05
CA GLN A 220 30.43 -11.18 8.93
C GLN A 220 29.54 -11.18 7.67
N ILE A 221 29.06 -10.03 7.19
CA ILE A 221 28.28 -9.96 5.94
C ILE A 221 29.13 -10.27 4.71
N LEU A 222 30.46 -10.12 4.82
CA LEU A 222 31.40 -10.52 3.77
C LEU A 222 31.75 -12.02 3.82
N ASP A 223 31.28 -12.74 4.84
CA ASP A 223 31.47 -14.18 4.98
C ASP A 223 30.35 -14.94 4.29
N PHE A 224 30.65 -15.46 3.09
CA PHE A 224 29.72 -16.23 2.27
C PHE A 224 29.43 -17.64 2.84
N LEU A 225 30.07 -18.05 3.93
CA LEU A 225 29.71 -19.28 4.63
C LEU A 225 28.47 -19.11 5.52
N ILE A 226 28.06 -17.87 5.79
CA ILE A 226 26.86 -17.56 6.55
C ILE A 226 25.66 -17.59 5.59
N ASN A 227 24.85 -18.64 5.70
CA ASN A 227 23.74 -18.91 4.77
C ASN A 227 22.45 -18.17 5.13
N SER A 228 22.31 -17.64 6.35
CA SER A 228 21.10 -16.92 6.78
C SER A 228 21.38 -15.90 7.87
N TRP A 229 20.53 -14.87 7.92
CA TRP A 229 20.55 -13.80 8.91
C TRP A 229 19.20 -13.69 9.60
N ASP A 230 19.01 -14.50 10.64
CA ASP A 230 17.76 -14.48 11.39
C ASP A 230 17.58 -13.18 12.19
N ILE A 231 16.31 -12.80 12.41
CA ILE A 231 15.97 -11.66 13.25
C ILE A 231 16.39 -11.99 14.68
N SER A 232 17.41 -11.28 15.16
CA SER A 232 18.00 -11.54 16.46
C SER A 232 17.78 -10.41 17.46
N ARG A 233 17.43 -9.20 17.00
CA ARG A 233 17.20 -8.05 17.89
C ARG A 233 15.84 -8.15 18.58
N ASN A 234 15.80 -7.69 19.81
CA ASN A 234 14.58 -7.59 20.61
C ASN A 234 14.63 -6.33 21.49
N HIS A 235 13.48 -5.87 21.98
CA HIS A 235 13.41 -4.67 22.81
C HIS A 235 13.90 -4.89 24.26
N GLU A 236 13.79 -6.12 24.75
CA GLU A 236 14.07 -6.50 26.15
C GLU A 236 15.55 -6.32 26.52
N GLU A 237 16.46 -6.55 25.57
CA GLU A 237 17.91 -6.42 25.81
C GLU A 237 18.43 -4.98 25.72
N ILE A 238 17.68 -4.07 25.10
CA ILE A 238 18.16 -2.72 24.76
C ILE A 238 18.61 -1.94 26.00
N PRO A 239 17.86 -1.93 27.13
CA PRO A 239 18.31 -1.23 28.33
C PRO A 239 19.69 -1.70 28.81
N ALA A 240 19.96 -3.02 28.78
CA ALA A 240 21.24 -3.58 29.16
C ALA A 240 22.36 -3.21 28.17
N LEU A 241 22.07 -3.17 26.86
CA LEU A 241 23.02 -2.73 25.83
C LEU A 241 23.38 -1.25 25.98
N LEU A 242 22.42 -0.39 26.32
CA LEU A 242 22.67 1.04 26.55
C LEU A 242 23.51 1.26 27.82
N GLN A 243 23.32 0.44 28.86
CA GLN A 243 24.22 0.44 30.03
C GLN A 243 25.65 0.02 29.67
N LYS A 244 25.80 -1.04 28.86
CA LYS A 244 27.10 -1.48 28.33
C LYS A 244 27.79 -0.37 27.52
N LYS A 245 27.04 0.38 26.71
CA LYS A 245 27.57 1.54 25.96
C LYS A 245 28.18 2.60 26.88
N LYS A 246 27.56 2.92 28.02
CA LYS A 246 28.12 3.86 29.02
C LYS A 246 29.47 3.39 29.56
N GLN A 247 29.67 2.07 29.62
CA GLN A 247 30.92 1.42 30.03
C GLN A 247 31.91 1.24 28.86
N LYS A 248 31.65 1.86 27.69
CA LYS A 248 32.42 1.69 26.44
C LYS A 248 32.54 0.23 25.97
N LYS A 249 31.56 -0.61 26.33
CA LYS A 249 31.43 -1.99 25.87
C LYS A 249 30.57 -2.07 24.61
N GLU A 250 30.68 -3.19 23.90
CA GLU A 250 29.92 -3.45 22.68
C GLU A 250 28.40 -3.43 22.93
N CYS A 251 27.69 -2.60 22.17
CA CYS A 251 26.25 -2.40 22.25
C CYS A 251 25.51 -2.77 20.95
N PHE A 252 26.19 -3.46 20.03
CA PHE A 252 25.66 -3.92 18.75
C PHE A 252 24.94 -2.82 17.94
N GLY A 253 25.44 -1.59 18.01
CA GLY A 253 24.91 -0.45 17.27
C GLY A 253 23.79 0.33 17.97
N HIS A 254 23.31 -0.09 19.14
CA HIS A 254 22.30 0.69 19.89
C HIS A 254 22.90 1.95 20.48
N ASN A 255 22.32 3.09 20.12
CA ASN A 255 22.72 4.41 20.59
C ASN A 255 21.76 5.03 21.60
N ASN A 256 20.47 4.82 21.39
CA ASN A 256 19.37 5.39 22.15
C ASN A 256 18.30 4.32 22.37
N GLU A 257 17.32 4.61 23.24
CA GLU A 257 16.11 3.81 23.31
C GLU A 257 15.27 3.99 22.04
N PRO A 258 14.57 2.94 21.55
CA PRO A 258 13.62 3.06 20.46
C PRO A 258 12.50 4.05 20.81
N LEU A 259 12.11 4.85 19.83
CA LEU A 259 10.97 5.76 19.97
C LEU A 259 9.63 5.01 19.92
N ILE A 260 9.62 3.85 19.26
CA ILE A 260 8.48 2.93 19.19
C ILE A 260 8.91 1.50 19.54
N HIS A 261 8.02 0.74 20.15
CA HIS A 261 8.26 -0.64 20.59
C HIS A 261 7.62 -1.66 19.66
N VAL A 262 7.81 -1.50 18.35
CA VAL A 262 7.30 -2.45 17.36
C VAL A 262 8.26 -3.64 17.25
N PRO A 263 7.78 -4.90 17.33
CA PRO A 263 8.61 -6.07 17.13
C PRO A 263 9.43 -6.01 15.83
N PHE A 264 10.68 -6.47 15.86
CA PHE A 264 11.60 -6.31 14.72
C PHE A 264 11.15 -7.09 13.47
N ASP A 265 10.40 -8.17 13.63
CA ASP A 265 9.74 -8.92 12.54
C ASP A 265 8.61 -8.15 11.86
N ARG A 266 8.10 -7.08 12.49
CA ARG A 266 7.09 -6.16 11.95
C ARG A 266 7.68 -4.85 11.43
N VAL A 267 9.01 -4.79 11.31
CA VAL A 267 9.73 -3.66 10.71
C VAL A 267 10.14 -4.03 9.29
N VAL A 268 9.66 -3.26 8.32
CA VAL A 268 9.93 -3.43 6.90
C VAL A 268 10.72 -2.24 6.39
N VAL A 269 11.88 -2.48 5.76
CA VAL A 269 12.63 -1.42 5.10
C VAL A 269 11.99 -1.13 3.74
N ASP A 270 11.65 0.14 3.48
CA ASP A 270 11.12 0.56 2.20
C ASP A 270 12.20 0.45 1.12
N THR A 271 11.96 -0.44 0.15
CA THR A 271 12.86 -0.69 -0.97
C THR A 271 12.63 0.20 -2.18
N LEU A 272 11.63 1.09 -2.17
CA LEU A 272 11.42 2.05 -3.27
C LEU A 272 12.56 3.07 -3.38
N GLN A 273 13.23 3.41 -2.28
CA GLN A 273 14.38 4.31 -2.23
C GLN A 273 15.75 3.68 -2.61
N PRO A 274 16.11 2.44 -2.21
CA PRO A 274 17.41 1.83 -2.52
C PRO A 274 17.70 1.50 -3.99
N LEU A 275 16.71 1.57 -4.88
CA LEU A 275 16.94 1.54 -6.33
C LEU A 275 17.69 2.79 -6.85
N SER A 276 17.84 3.84 -6.04
CA SER A 276 18.67 5.01 -6.34
C SER A 276 20.15 4.79 -5.95
N LYS A 277 20.88 4.16 -6.88
CA LYS A 277 22.33 4.22 -7.18
C LYS A 277 23.42 3.92 -6.14
N ASN A 278 23.23 3.94 -4.81
CA ASN A 278 24.35 3.65 -3.88
C ASN A 278 24.08 2.62 -2.77
N ASN A 279 22.82 2.21 -2.53
CA ASN A 279 22.46 1.25 -1.46
C ASN A 279 22.14 -0.17 -1.96
N GLY A 280 22.08 -0.39 -3.28
CA GLY A 280 21.65 -1.68 -3.86
C GLY A 280 22.55 -2.88 -3.51
N LYS A 281 23.85 -2.68 -3.25
CA LYS A 281 24.76 -3.79 -2.93
C LYS A 281 24.61 -4.32 -1.50
N LEU A 282 24.27 -3.46 -0.54
CA LEU A 282 24.11 -3.82 0.88
C LEU A 282 22.77 -4.53 1.15
N LEU A 283 21.71 -4.15 0.44
CA LEU A 283 20.39 -4.74 0.63
C LEU A 283 20.24 -6.08 -0.09
N ASN A 284 20.87 -6.25 -1.26
CA ASN A 284 20.87 -7.54 -1.97
C ASN A 284 21.52 -8.68 -1.18
N GLN A 285 22.34 -8.39 -0.17
CA GLN A 285 22.98 -9.41 0.68
C GLN A 285 22.19 -9.76 1.96
N VAL A 286 21.20 -8.92 2.32
CA VAL A 286 20.36 -9.13 3.53
C VAL A 286 18.96 -9.66 3.15
N PHE A 287 18.56 -9.50 1.89
CA PHE A 287 17.23 -9.86 1.39
C PHE A 287 17.21 -11.03 0.38
N LEU A 288 18.34 -11.72 0.16
CA LEU A 288 18.43 -12.93 -0.66
C LEU A 288 18.70 -14.16 0.20
#